data_AF-A0A366WW23-F1
#
_entry.id   AF-A0A366WW23-F1
#
_cell.length_a   1.000
_cell.length_b   1.000
_cell.length_c   1.000
_cell.angle_alpha   90.00
_cell.angle_beta   90.00
_cell.angle_gamma   90.00
#
_symmetry.space_group_name_H-M   'P 1'
#
loop_
_entity.id
_entity.type
_entity.pdbx_description
1 polymer ?
#
loop_
_entity_poly.entity_id
_entity_poly.type
_entity_poly.pdbx_seq_one_letter_code
_entity_poly.pdbx_strand_id
1 'polypeptide(L)'
;MSQIEELQSRITVAMERIGVGITAMSERSAGSAAADAELSLELEEEKLANAQLQERLKSIKAKHTAEIEAIQAGSVAGEGQADLQSELDALKAQLADTGEVDGLKSELAEATAKLMAAEAAKTELTKAKSELEAGDESQLLKAEIDSLKAQLDAAGDTDELRAQIETLKAEAANTEELDTLKEQLEELKEQAGNTEEIDGLHVEVAALKAELKNSERLDDLKSELEMLRAERVSQSEATARLDMDLQRLRKSNDQMRQANNDLREANEANVGDPNLINQAMLAELEALRAARATDAAEAHAVLAKLEPLLAQANLAEGEDE
;
A
#
# COMPACT_ATOMS: atom_id res chain seq x y z
N MET A 1 11.56 -4.24 108.49
CA MET A 1 11.45 -2.85 108.00
C MET A 1 12.16 -2.71 106.65
N SER A 2 13.47 -2.96 106.51
CA SER A 2 14.19 -2.77 105.22
C SER A 2 13.71 -3.66 104.05
N GLN A 3 13.30 -4.90 104.29
CA GLN A 3 12.81 -5.80 103.23
C GLN A 3 11.48 -5.32 102.60
N ILE A 4 10.65 -4.60 103.36
CA ILE A 4 9.39 -4.04 102.86
C ILE A 4 9.68 -2.82 101.97
N GLU A 5 10.64 -1.97 102.36
CA GLU A 5 11.07 -0.82 101.56
C GLU A 5 11.75 -1.25 100.25
N GLU A 6 12.56 -2.31 100.27
CA GLU A 6 13.18 -2.86 99.06
C GLU A 6 12.14 -3.46 98.09
N LEU A 7 11.13 -4.16 98.62
CA LEU A 7 10.02 -4.67 97.83
C LEU A 7 9.16 -3.53 97.26
N GLN A 8 8.89 -2.48 98.04
CA GLN A 8 8.17 -1.30 97.58
C GLN A 8 8.92 -0.56 96.46
N SER A 9 10.23 -0.35 96.61
CA SER A 9 11.07 0.25 95.57
C SER A 9 11.05 -0.57 94.28
N ARG A 10 11.17 -1.91 94.38
CA ARG A 10 11.08 -2.80 93.21
C ARG A 10 9.72 -2.79 92.55
N ILE A 11 8.63 -2.73 93.33
CA ILE A 11 7.27 -2.64 92.79
C ILE A 11 7.08 -1.31 92.05
N THR A 12 7.54 -0.19 92.61
CA THR A 12 7.46 1.12 91.93
C THR A 12 8.23 1.12 90.62
N VAL A 13 9.47 0.61 90.61
CA VAL A 13 10.27 0.48 89.38
C VAL A 13 9.62 -0.48 88.37
N ALA A 14 9.02 -1.58 88.83
CA ALA A 14 8.29 -2.50 87.96
C ALA A 14 7.02 -1.85 87.37
N MET A 15 6.28 -1.06 88.15
CA MET A 15 5.10 -0.34 87.70
C MET A 15 5.47 0.75 86.68
N GLU A 16 6.53 1.51 86.91
CA GLU A 16 7.05 2.50 85.95
C GLU A 16 7.46 1.82 84.63
N ARG A 17 8.19 0.70 84.70
CA ARG A 17 8.58 -0.07 83.52
C ARG A 17 7.39 -0.65 82.76
N ILE A 18 6.36 -1.11 83.48
CA ILE A 18 5.10 -1.57 82.88
C ILE A 18 4.37 -0.39 82.23
N GLY A 19 4.32 0.78 82.88
CA GLY A 19 3.71 1.99 82.30
C GLY A 19 4.39 2.44 81.00
N VAL A 20 5.72 2.42 80.96
CA VAL A 20 6.50 2.69 79.74
C VAL A 20 6.24 1.63 78.67
N GLY A 21 6.19 0.34 79.05
CA GLY A 21 5.90 -0.75 78.13
C GLY A 21 4.49 -0.68 77.52
N ILE A 22 3.48 -0.33 78.32
CA ILE A 22 2.10 -0.14 77.87
C ILE A 22 2.01 1.05 76.91
N THR A 23 2.72 2.14 77.21
CA THR A 23 2.75 3.33 76.34
C THR A 23 3.38 2.99 74.99
N ALA A 24 4.54 2.32 74.97
CA ALA A 24 5.20 1.89 73.74
C ALA A 24 4.35 0.88 72.93
N MET A 25 3.64 -0.04 73.60
CA MET A 25 2.70 -0.95 72.94
C MET A 25 1.49 -0.20 72.36
N SER A 26 0.96 0.78 73.07
CA SER A 26 -0.16 1.61 72.60
C SER A 26 0.24 2.41 71.36
N GLU A 27 1.43 3.00 71.35
CA GLU A 27 1.97 3.74 70.19
C GLU A 27 2.20 2.81 68.99
N ARG A 28 2.74 1.61 69.24
CA ARG A 28 2.93 0.61 68.17
C ARG A 28 1.61 0.09 67.62
N SER A 29 0.60 -0.11 68.47
CA SER A 29 -0.75 -0.49 68.06
C SER A 29 -1.43 0.60 67.25
N ALA A 30 -1.25 1.87 67.63
CA ALA A 30 -1.77 3.01 66.89
C ALA A 30 -1.09 3.16 65.51
N GLY A 31 0.24 2.96 65.45
CA GLY A 31 0.99 2.93 64.18
C GLY A 31 0.57 1.79 63.26
N SER A 32 0.33 0.59 63.79
CA SER A 32 -0.19 -0.54 63.01
C SER A 32 -1.58 -0.26 62.47
N ALA A 33 -2.49 0.25 63.31
CA ALA A 33 -3.86 0.57 62.89
C ALA A 33 -3.91 1.67 61.82
N ALA A 34 -2.99 2.64 61.87
CA ALA A 34 -2.87 3.67 60.84
C ALA A 34 -2.35 3.08 59.51
N ALA A 35 -1.33 2.22 59.55
CA ALA A 35 -0.82 1.53 58.36
C ALA A 35 -1.85 0.59 57.74
N ASP A 36 -2.62 -0.14 58.55
CA ASP A 36 -3.71 -1.02 58.08
C ASP A 36 -4.83 -0.20 57.42
N ALA A 37 -5.15 0.98 57.96
CA ALA A 37 -6.13 1.89 57.36
C ALA A 37 -5.65 2.44 56.01
N GLU A 38 -4.38 2.83 55.91
CA GLU A 38 -3.76 3.33 54.67
C GLU A 38 -3.73 2.24 53.58
N LEU A 39 -3.28 1.03 53.92
CA LEU A 39 -3.31 -0.13 53.01
C LEU A 39 -4.73 -0.49 52.57
N SER A 40 -5.73 -0.34 53.45
CA SER A 40 -7.12 -0.61 53.09
C SER A 40 -7.67 0.42 52.09
N LEU A 41 -7.24 1.68 52.19
CA LEU A 41 -7.62 2.73 51.25
C LEU A 41 -6.98 2.50 49.89
N GLU A 42 -5.68 2.21 49.84
CA GLU A 42 -4.97 1.87 48.60
C GLU A 42 -5.60 0.65 47.90
N LEU A 43 -5.99 -0.38 48.66
CA LEU A 43 -6.66 -1.56 48.13
C LEU A 43 -8.03 -1.23 47.51
N GLU A 44 -8.81 -0.34 48.12
CA GLU A 44 -10.10 0.10 47.57
C GLU A 44 -9.91 0.97 46.31
N GLU A 45 -8.87 1.81 46.25
CA GLU A 45 -8.52 2.57 45.05
C GLU A 45 -8.10 1.66 43.89
N GLU A 46 -7.25 0.67 44.15
CA GLU A 46 -6.83 -0.33 43.16
C GLU A 46 -8.01 -1.17 42.65
N LYS A 47 -8.93 -1.58 43.53
CA LYS A 47 -10.16 -2.28 43.13
C LYS A 47 -11.02 -1.43 42.20
N LEU A 48 -11.16 -0.15 42.49
CA LEU A 48 -11.92 0.78 41.65
C LEU A 48 -11.24 0.98 40.28
N ALA A 49 -9.92 1.14 40.24
CA ALA A 49 -9.15 1.20 39.00
C ALA A 49 -9.30 -0.09 38.17
N ASN A 50 -9.24 -1.26 38.82
CA ASN A 50 -9.42 -2.55 38.16
C ASN A 50 -10.82 -2.70 37.57
N ALA A 51 -11.86 -2.30 38.30
CA ALA A 51 -13.24 -2.29 37.82
C ALA A 51 -13.40 -1.42 36.56
N GLN A 52 -12.82 -0.22 36.55
CA GLN A 52 -12.83 0.66 35.37
C GLN A 52 -12.09 0.05 34.17
N LEU A 53 -10.95 -0.61 34.41
CA LEU A 53 -10.21 -1.31 33.36
C LEU A 53 -11.00 -2.50 32.78
N GLN A 54 -11.71 -3.26 33.63
CA GLN A 54 -12.57 -4.35 33.19
C GLN A 54 -13.73 -3.84 32.32
N GLU A 55 -14.34 -2.70 32.66
CA GLU A 55 -15.36 -2.07 31.83
C GLU A 55 -14.81 -1.60 30.47
N ARG A 56 -13.63 -0.98 30.45
CA ARG A 56 -12.95 -0.58 29.20
C ARG A 56 -12.63 -1.80 28.33
N LEU A 57 -12.11 -2.88 28.91
CA LEU A 57 -11.84 -4.12 28.20
C LEU A 57 -13.12 -4.74 27.62
N LYS A 58 -14.23 -4.71 28.38
CA LYS A 58 -15.53 -5.18 27.89
C LYS A 58 -16.03 -4.35 26.71
N SER A 59 -15.92 -3.02 26.79
CA SER A 59 -16.28 -2.12 25.70
C SER A 59 -15.42 -2.35 24.46
N ILE A 60 -14.10 -2.52 24.62
CA ILE A 60 -13.17 -2.76 23.51
C ILE A 60 -13.48 -4.11 22.85
N LYS A 61 -13.70 -5.17 23.65
CA LYS A 61 -14.11 -6.48 23.13
C LYS A 61 -15.41 -6.39 22.34
N ALA A 62 -16.42 -5.68 22.85
CA ALA A 62 -17.69 -5.51 22.15
C ALA A 62 -17.54 -4.74 20.82
N LYS A 63 -16.67 -3.72 20.77
CA LYS A 63 -16.34 -3.00 19.53
C LYS A 63 -15.65 -3.91 18.52
N HIS A 64 -14.64 -4.67 18.94
CA HIS A 64 -13.94 -5.58 18.04
C HIS A 64 -14.81 -6.72 17.54
N THR A 65 -15.69 -7.29 18.38
CA THR A 65 -16.64 -8.30 17.90
C THR A 65 -17.58 -7.73 16.86
N ALA A 66 -18.10 -6.51 17.07
CA ALA A 66 -18.97 -5.84 16.10
C ALA A 66 -18.23 -5.51 14.80
N GLU A 67 -16.97 -5.10 14.87
CA GLU A 67 -16.12 -4.80 13.71
C GLU A 67 -15.78 -6.08 12.93
N ILE A 68 -15.46 -7.18 13.61
CA ILE A 68 -15.25 -8.50 12.99
C ILE A 68 -16.54 -8.99 12.33
N GLU A 69 -17.68 -8.87 13.00
CA GLU A 69 -18.99 -9.24 12.44
C GLU A 69 -19.34 -8.37 11.22
N ALA A 70 -19.02 -7.07 11.23
CA ALA A 70 -19.21 -6.18 10.09
C ALA A 70 -18.30 -6.53 8.90
N ILE A 71 -17.03 -6.86 9.17
CA ILE A 71 -16.07 -7.31 8.13
C ILE A 71 -16.51 -8.67 7.57
N GLN A 72 -16.96 -9.59 8.42
CA GLN A 72 -17.47 -10.88 8.00
C GLN A 72 -18.77 -10.73 7.20
N ALA A 73 -19.70 -9.86 7.61
CA ALA A 73 -20.90 -9.56 6.83
C ALA A 73 -20.55 -8.92 5.47
N GLY A 74 -19.54 -8.05 5.43
CA GLY A 74 -19.01 -7.49 4.17
C GLY A 74 -18.32 -8.53 3.28
N SER A 75 -17.73 -9.58 3.87
CA SER A 75 -17.14 -10.72 3.15
C SER A 75 -18.15 -11.79 2.75
N VAL A 76 -19.29 -11.91 3.46
CA VAL A 76 -20.36 -12.89 3.22
C VAL A 76 -21.43 -12.33 2.26
N ALA A 77 -21.37 -11.03 1.94
CA ALA A 77 -21.91 -10.49 0.70
C ALA A 77 -21.10 -11.04 -0.50
N GLY A 78 -21.19 -12.34 -0.73
CA GLY A 78 -20.58 -13.10 -1.82
C GLY A 78 -21.15 -12.77 -3.21
N GLU A 79 -21.65 -11.55 -3.40
CA GLU A 79 -21.90 -10.97 -4.71
C GLU A 79 -20.53 -10.64 -5.34
N GLY A 80 -19.67 -9.88 -4.66
CA GLY A 80 -18.40 -9.44 -5.24
C GLY A 80 -17.43 -10.56 -5.67
N GLN A 81 -17.32 -11.67 -4.93
CA GLN A 81 -16.38 -12.74 -5.31
C GLN A 81 -16.96 -13.67 -6.40
N ALA A 82 -18.27 -13.90 -6.41
CA ALA A 82 -18.93 -14.67 -7.47
C ALA A 82 -19.01 -13.84 -8.76
N ASP A 83 -19.26 -12.54 -8.65
CA ASP A 83 -19.27 -11.58 -9.75
C ASP A 83 -17.88 -11.45 -10.35
N LEU A 84 -16.83 -11.24 -9.54
CA LEU A 84 -15.45 -11.20 -10.03
C LEU A 84 -14.99 -12.51 -10.67
N GLN A 85 -15.44 -13.66 -10.15
CA GLN A 85 -15.14 -14.96 -10.76
C GLN A 85 -15.88 -15.12 -12.10
N SER A 86 -17.13 -14.67 -12.17
CA SER A 86 -17.94 -14.68 -13.41
C SER A 86 -17.41 -13.72 -14.47
N GLU A 87 -16.92 -12.54 -14.06
CA GLU A 87 -16.27 -11.55 -14.91
C GLU A 87 -14.91 -12.05 -15.38
N LEU A 88 -14.13 -12.72 -14.52
CA LEU A 88 -12.88 -13.37 -14.92
C LEU A 88 -13.12 -14.51 -15.91
N ASP A 89 -14.17 -15.30 -15.73
CA ASP A 89 -14.51 -16.38 -16.65
C ASP A 89 -15.05 -15.84 -17.98
N ALA A 90 -15.80 -14.73 -17.97
CA ALA A 90 -16.24 -14.01 -19.16
C ALA A 90 -15.07 -13.37 -19.92
N LEU A 91 -14.16 -12.68 -19.22
CA LEU A 91 -12.95 -12.09 -19.80
C LEU A 91 -12.01 -13.16 -20.36
N LYS A 92 -11.89 -14.31 -19.68
CA LYS A 92 -11.12 -15.46 -20.21
C LYS A 92 -11.77 -16.08 -21.44
N ALA A 93 -13.10 -16.16 -21.51
CA ALA A 93 -13.81 -16.62 -22.70
C ALA A 93 -13.61 -15.64 -23.87
N GLN A 94 -13.63 -14.34 -23.60
CA GLN A 94 -13.38 -13.29 -24.59
C GLN A 94 -11.92 -13.28 -25.08
N LEU A 95 -10.94 -13.52 -24.19
CA LEU A 95 -9.53 -13.70 -24.57
C LEU A 95 -9.24 -15.03 -25.27
N ALA A 96 -10.06 -16.05 -25.02
CA ALA A 96 -9.98 -17.35 -25.69
C ALA A 96 -10.67 -17.35 -27.06
N ASP A 97 -11.34 -16.26 -27.45
CA ASP A 97 -11.77 -16.05 -28.83
C ASP A 97 -10.55 -15.71 -29.70
N THR A 98 -9.72 -16.73 -29.93
CA THR A 98 -8.53 -16.68 -30.78
C THR A 98 -8.88 -16.35 -32.24
N GLY A 99 -10.17 -16.35 -32.61
CA GLY A 99 -10.67 -15.99 -33.93
C GLY A 99 -10.50 -14.51 -34.25
N GLU A 100 -10.73 -13.60 -33.28
CA GLU A 100 -10.58 -12.16 -33.50
C GLU A 100 -9.10 -11.76 -33.60
N VAL A 101 -8.23 -12.32 -32.77
CA VAL A 101 -6.78 -12.02 -32.81
C VAL A 101 -6.13 -12.57 -34.08
N ASP A 102 -6.52 -13.77 -34.52
CA ASP A 102 -6.01 -14.34 -35.77
C ASP A 102 -6.62 -13.65 -37.00
N GLY A 103 -7.87 -13.19 -36.91
CA GLY A 103 -8.53 -12.35 -37.91
C GLY A 103 -7.83 -11.00 -38.08
N LEU A 104 -7.61 -10.26 -36.98
CA LEU A 104 -6.92 -8.97 -36.98
C LEU A 104 -5.47 -9.09 -37.47
N LYS A 105 -4.76 -10.18 -37.14
CA LYS A 105 -3.42 -10.45 -37.70
C LYS A 105 -3.46 -10.72 -39.20
N SER A 106 -4.48 -11.43 -39.68
CA SER A 106 -4.68 -11.68 -41.11
C SER A 106 -5.01 -10.37 -41.86
N GLU A 107 -5.87 -9.53 -41.29
CA GLU A 107 -6.21 -8.22 -41.85
C GLU A 107 -5.01 -7.26 -41.87
N LEU A 108 -4.20 -7.25 -40.79
CA LEU A 108 -2.96 -6.47 -40.74
C LEU A 108 -1.94 -6.94 -41.80
N ALA A 109 -1.84 -8.26 -42.01
CA ALA A 109 -1.00 -8.84 -43.06
C ALA A 109 -1.51 -8.47 -44.47
N GLU A 110 -2.82 -8.42 -44.67
CA GLU A 110 -3.42 -8.03 -45.94
C GLU A 110 -3.25 -6.52 -46.22
N ALA A 111 -3.43 -5.68 -45.19
CA ALA A 111 -3.22 -4.24 -45.28
C ALA A 111 -1.76 -3.88 -45.57
N THR A 112 -0.81 -4.55 -44.92
CA THR A 112 0.63 -4.37 -45.19
C THR A 112 1.01 -4.83 -46.60
N ALA A 113 0.44 -5.93 -47.10
CA ALA A 113 0.65 -6.36 -48.48
C ALA A 113 0.08 -5.37 -49.51
N LYS A 114 -1.11 -4.81 -49.27
CA LYS A 114 -1.71 -3.77 -50.13
C LYS A 114 -0.88 -2.49 -50.14
N LEU A 115 -0.33 -2.08 -49.00
CA LEU A 115 0.51 -0.89 -48.90
C LEU A 115 1.84 -1.07 -49.67
N MET A 116 2.49 -2.24 -49.54
CA MET A 116 3.68 -2.57 -50.33
C MET A 116 3.40 -2.62 -51.84
N ALA A 117 2.23 -3.15 -52.25
CA ALA A 117 1.81 -3.16 -53.64
C ALA A 117 1.56 -1.73 -54.18
N ALA A 118 0.95 -0.85 -53.37
CA ALA A 118 0.74 0.54 -53.72
C ALA A 118 2.06 1.33 -53.85
N GLU A 119 3.02 1.08 -52.95
CA GLU A 119 4.36 1.67 -53.03
C GLU A 119 5.12 1.16 -54.27
N ALA A 120 5.06 -0.14 -54.57
CA ALA A 120 5.63 -0.70 -55.79
C ALA A 120 5.02 -0.08 -57.06
N ALA A 121 3.69 0.00 -57.14
CA ALA A 121 2.99 0.65 -58.26
C ALA A 121 3.37 2.13 -58.40
N LYS A 122 3.57 2.84 -57.28
CA LYS A 122 4.04 4.23 -57.29
C LYS A 122 5.47 4.34 -57.83
N THR A 123 6.36 3.40 -57.47
CA THR A 123 7.72 3.38 -58.02
C THR A 123 7.73 3.07 -59.53
N GLU A 124 6.91 2.12 -59.98
CA GLU A 124 6.75 1.82 -61.41
C GLU A 124 6.15 3.00 -62.17
N LEU A 125 5.18 3.70 -61.59
CA LEU A 125 4.58 4.91 -62.19
C LEU A 125 5.60 6.05 -62.26
N THR A 126 6.44 6.24 -61.24
CA THR A 126 7.53 7.23 -61.32
C THR A 126 8.58 6.84 -62.37
N LYS A 127 8.87 5.55 -62.53
CA LYS A 127 9.78 5.05 -63.55
C LYS A 127 9.21 5.23 -64.95
N ALA A 128 7.96 4.83 -65.18
CA ALA A 128 7.25 5.03 -66.44
C ALA A 128 7.12 6.52 -66.79
N LYS A 129 6.88 7.39 -65.80
CA LYS A 129 6.86 8.85 -65.99
C LYS A 129 8.24 9.39 -66.37
N SER A 130 9.31 8.89 -65.75
CA SER A 130 10.69 9.25 -66.12
C SER A 130 11.09 8.73 -67.51
N GLU A 131 10.62 7.55 -67.92
CA GLU A 131 10.84 6.99 -69.25
C GLU A 131 10.05 7.75 -70.33
N LEU A 132 8.84 8.23 -70.01
CA LEU A 132 8.05 9.11 -70.87
C LEU A 132 8.67 10.51 -71.02
N GLU A 133 9.25 11.05 -69.95
CA GLU A 133 9.96 12.35 -69.96
C GLU A 133 11.35 12.26 -70.61
N ALA A 134 12.00 11.08 -70.57
CA ALA A 134 13.30 10.81 -71.18
C ALA A 134 13.24 10.25 -72.61
N GLY A 135 12.06 9.88 -73.11
CA GLY A 135 11.89 9.40 -74.47
C GLY A 135 12.20 10.51 -75.49
N ASP A 136 13.24 10.30 -76.31
CA ASP A 136 13.59 11.16 -77.45
C ASP A 136 12.38 11.45 -78.35
N GLU A 137 11.37 10.58 -78.34
CA GLU A 137 10.08 10.74 -79.02
C GLU A 137 9.27 11.96 -78.54
N SER A 138 9.26 12.30 -77.24
CA SER A 138 8.55 13.49 -76.73
C SER A 138 9.27 14.79 -77.10
N GLN A 139 10.60 14.75 -77.19
CA GLN A 139 11.41 15.88 -77.65
C GLN A 139 11.38 16.04 -79.18
N LEU A 140 11.35 14.93 -79.92
CA LEU A 140 11.15 14.89 -81.38
C LEU A 140 9.74 15.34 -81.75
N LEU A 141 8.70 14.89 -81.04
CA LEU A 141 7.34 15.37 -81.21
C LEU A 141 7.20 16.85 -80.83
N LYS A 142 7.91 17.34 -79.80
CA LYS A 142 7.96 18.79 -79.50
C LYS A 142 8.63 19.58 -80.62
N ALA A 143 9.76 19.11 -81.15
CA ALA A 143 10.46 19.75 -82.27
C ALA A 143 9.64 19.70 -83.57
N GLU A 144 8.91 18.61 -83.80
CA GLU A 144 7.98 18.45 -84.93
C GLU A 144 6.72 19.31 -84.77
N ILE A 145 6.18 19.43 -83.55
CA ILE A 145 5.10 20.38 -83.21
C ILE A 145 5.57 21.82 -83.40
N ASP A 146 6.79 22.18 -83.04
CA ASP A 146 7.33 23.53 -83.24
C ASP A 146 7.61 23.82 -84.72
N SER A 147 8.03 22.82 -85.49
CA SER A 147 8.17 22.88 -86.96
C SER A 147 6.80 23.00 -87.66
N LEU A 148 5.81 22.21 -87.25
CA LEU A 148 4.45 22.25 -87.78
C LEU A 148 3.75 23.56 -87.40
N LYS A 149 3.96 24.11 -86.20
CA LYS A 149 3.49 25.45 -85.82
C LYS A 149 4.10 26.55 -86.68
N ALA A 150 5.40 26.47 -86.98
CA ALA A 150 6.03 27.43 -87.89
C ALA A 150 5.50 27.33 -89.34
N GLN A 151 5.09 26.14 -89.79
CA GLN A 151 4.44 25.94 -91.09
C GLN A 151 2.97 26.41 -91.09
N LEU A 152 2.28 26.26 -89.96
CA LEU A 152 0.90 26.67 -89.74
C LEU A 152 0.77 28.19 -89.58
N ASP A 153 1.76 28.86 -89.01
CA ASP A 153 1.83 30.33 -89.01
C ASP A 153 2.16 30.90 -90.40
N ALA A 154 2.73 30.08 -91.30
CA ALA A 154 3.04 30.44 -92.69
C ALA A 154 1.91 30.14 -93.68
N ALA A 155 0.97 29.24 -93.35
CA ALA A 155 -0.21 28.93 -94.14
C ALA A 155 -1.45 29.52 -93.44
N GLY A 156 -2.15 30.45 -94.09
CA GLY A 156 -3.26 31.22 -93.49
C GLY A 156 -4.53 30.42 -93.13
N ASP A 157 -4.44 29.45 -92.22
CA ASP A 157 -5.53 28.63 -91.67
C ASP A 157 -5.88 29.01 -90.21
N THR A 158 -5.89 30.32 -89.92
CA THR A 158 -6.30 30.82 -88.59
C THR A 158 -7.76 30.54 -88.24
N ASP A 159 -8.58 30.26 -89.25
CA ASP A 159 -10.02 30.07 -89.06
C ASP A 159 -10.40 28.61 -88.76
N GLU A 160 -9.64 27.62 -89.25
CA GLU A 160 -9.84 26.20 -88.90
C GLU A 160 -9.30 25.88 -87.49
N LEU A 161 -8.19 26.50 -87.09
CA LEU A 161 -7.64 26.35 -85.74
C LEU A 161 -8.49 27.01 -84.68
N ARG A 162 -9.17 28.12 -85.01
CA ARG A 162 -10.16 28.73 -84.12
C ARG A 162 -11.35 27.81 -83.89
N ALA A 163 -11.80 27.09 -84.92
CA ALA A 163 -12.85 26.09 -84.79
C ALA A 163 -12.39 24.89 -83.92
N GLN A 164 -11.15 24.42 -84.09
CA GLN A 164 -10.59 23.35 -83.27
C GLN A 164 -10.37 23.75 -81.80
N ILE A 165 -9.99 25.00 -81.54
CA ILE A 165 -9.87 25.54 -80.18
C ILE A 165 -11.24 25.69 -79.52
N GLU A 166 -12.29 26.03 -80.28
CA GLU A 166 -13.67 26.02 -79.78
C GLU A 166 -14.15 24.61 -79.44
N THR A 167 -13.87 23.60 -80.28
CA THR A 167 -14.23 22.20 -79.99
C THR A 167 -13.46 21.64 -78.80
N LEU A 168 -12.15 21.91 -78.67
CA LEU A 168 -11.36 21.47 -77.52
C LEU A 168 -11.75 22.21 -76.23
N LYS A 169 -12.21 23.47 -76.32
CA LYS A 169 -12.81 24.17 -75.17
C LYS A 169 -14.18 23.61 -74.80
N ALA A 170 -14.97 23.16 -75.76
CA ALA A 170 -16.23 22.47 -75.49
C ALA A 170 -16.00 21.10 -74.84
N GLU A 171 -14.97 20.36 -75.26
CA GLU A 171 -14.55 19.08 -74.65
C GLU A 171 -13.99 19.28 -73.23
N ALA A 172 -13.20 20.33 -72.99
CA ALA A 172 -12.74 20.72 -71.65
C ALA A 172 -13.85 21.32 -70.76
N ALA A 173 -14.96 21.73 -71.37
CA ALA A 173 -16.17 22.18 -70.70
C ALA A 173 -17.21 21.05 -70.53
N ASN A 174 -16.87 19.79 -70.85
CA ASN A 174 -17.67 18.64 -70.38
C ASN A 174 -17.58 18.60 -68.85
N THR A 175 -18.60 19.19 -68.24
CA THR A 175 -18.77 19.43 -66.81
C THR A 175 -18.85 18.15 -65.99
N GLU A 176 -19.00 16.98 -66.61
CA GLU A 176 -19.18 15.71 -65.90
C GLU A 176 -17.94 15.27 -65.09
N GLU A 177 -16.73 15.37 -65.63
CA GLU A 177 -15.50 14.96 -64.90
C GLU A 177 -15.13 15.92 -63.76
N LEU A 178 -15.38 17.21 -63.96
CA LEU A 178 -15.08 18.23 -62.97
C LEU A 178 -16.14 18.25 -61.85
N ASP A 179 -17.41 17.97 -62.19
CA ASP A 179 -18.48 17.85 -61.22
C ASP A 179 -18.37 16.55 -60.42
N THR A 180 -18.01 15.42 -61.05
CA THR A 180 -17.72 14.15 -60.35
C THR A 180 -16.52 14.25 -59.41
N LEU A 181 -15.44 14.92 -59.80
CA LEU A 181 -14.30 15.16 -58.90
C LEU A 181 -14.66 16.08 -57.72
N LYS A 182 -15.53 17.06 -57.92
CA LYS A 182 -16.05 17.90 -56.83
C LYS A 182 -16.95 17.10 -55.90
N GLU A 183 -17.78 16.22 -56.45
CA GLU A 183 -18.67 15.34 -55.69
C GLU A 183 -17.86 14.37 -54.83
N GLN A 184 -16.81 13.76 -55.39
CA GLN A 184 -15.85 12.93 -54.65
C GLN A 184 -15.09 13.71 -53.57
N LEU A 185 -14.71 14.96 -53.83
CA LEU A 185 -14.06 15.81 -52.83
C LEU A 185 -14.99 16.16 -51.68
N GLU A 186 -16.28 16.33 -51.96
CA GLU A 186 -17.26 16.64 -50.92
C GLU A 186 -17.64 15.40 -50.11
N GLU A 187 -17.75 14.24 -50.76
CA GLU A 187 -17.92 12.93 -50.10
C GLU A 187 -16.72 12.60 -49.20
N LEU A 188 -15.49 12.84 -49.65
CA LEU A 188 -14.27 12.65 -48.84
C LEU A 188 -14.19 13.63 -47.66
N LYS A 189 -14.69 14.87 -47.82
CA LYS A 189 -14.76 15.82 -46.71
C LYS A 189 -15.82 15.45 -45.69
N GLU A 190 -16.95 14.90 -46.14
CA GLU A 190 -18.02 14.43 -45.27
C GLU A 190 -17.57 13.19 -44.49
N GLN A 191 -16.84 12.27 -45.13
CA GLN A 191 -16.15 11.15 -44.48
C GLN A 191 -15.07 11.61 -43.50
N ALA A 192 -14.29 12.65 -43.83
CA ALA A 192 -13.33 13.26 -42.90
C ALA A 192 -14.02 14.06 -41.76
N GLY A 193 -15.30 14.39 -41.94
CA GLY A 193 -16.17 15.09 -40.99
C GLY A 193 -16.95 14.17 -40.06
N ASN A 194 -16.76 12.84 -40.14
CA ASN A 194 -17.21 11.86 -39.13
C ASN A 194 -16.51 12.11 -37.78
N THR A 195 -16.88 13.22 -37.18
CA THR A 195 -16.52 13.69 -35.85
C THR A 195 -17.05 12.75 -34.78
N GLU A 196 -18.12 11.99 -35.05
CA GLU A 196 -18.67 10.99 -34.12
C GLU A 196 -17.70 9.84 -33.82
N GLU A 197 -16.96 9.33 -34.80
CA GLU A 197 -15.93 8.29 -34.57
C GLU A 197 -14.73 8.85 -33.80
N ILE A 198 -14.28 10.05 -34.16
CA ILE A 198 -13.18 10.72 -33.47
C ILE A 198 -13.58 11.07 -32.02
N ASP A 199 -14.79 11.56 -31.80
CA ASP A 199 -15.32 11.89 -30.48
C ASP A 199 -15.55 10.62 -29.65
N GLY A 200 -16.01 9.53 -30.27
CA GLY A 200 -16.11 8.21 -29.64
C GLY A 200 -14.75 7.69 -29.16
N LEU A 201 -13.73 7.76 -30.02
CA LEU A 201 -12.36 7.39 -29.66
C LEU A 201 -11.78 8.27 -28.53
N HIS A 202 -12.10 9.57 -28.50
CA HIS A 202 -11.68 10.44 -27.40
C HIS A 202 -12.34 10.06 -26.07
N VAL A 203 -13.62 9.68 -26.08
CA VAL A 203 -14.33 9.20 -24.89
C VAL A 203 -13.73 7.89 -24.39
N GLU A 204 -13.42 6.97 -25.29
CA GLU A 204 -12.83 5.68 -24.95
C GLU A 204 -11.40 5.84 -24.40
N VAL A 205 -10.57 6.71 -25.00
CA VAL A 205 -9.25 7.07 -24.47
C VAL A 205 -9.35 7.72 -23.09
N ALA A 206 -10.37 8.54 -22.84
CA ALA A 206 -10.60 9.13 -21.51
C ALA A 206 -11.00 8.07 -20.47
N ALA A 207 -11.84 7.10 -20.85
CA ALA A 207 -12.22 5.98 -19.99
C ALA A 207 -11.01 5.09 -19.66
N LEU A 208 -10.22 4.68 -20.67
CA LEU A 208 -9.02 3.88 -20.49
C LEU A 208 -7.96 4.59 -19.62
N LYS A 209 -7.82 5.91 -19.75
CA LYS A 209 -6.94 6.70 -18.85
C LYS A 209 -7.43 6.70 -17.40
N ALA A 210 -8.73 6.74 -17.17
CA ALA A 210 -9.29 6.67 -15.82
C ALA A 210 -9.09 5.28 -15.20
N GLU A 211 -9.25 4.21 -15.98
CA GLU A 211 -8.97 2.84 -15.57
C GLU A 211 -7.48 2.61 -15.26
N LEU A 212 -6.57 3.13 -16.08
CA LEU A 212 -5.13 3.08 -15.83
C LEU A 212 -4.77 3.76 -14.51
N LYS A 213 -5.33 4.95 -14.26
CA LYS A 213 -5.13 5.69 -13.01
C LYS A 213 -5.65 4.92 -11.80
N ASN A 214 -6.77 4.20 -11.94
CA ASN A 214 -7.27 3.31 -10.89
C ASN A 214 -6.33 2.12 -10.65
N SER A 215 -5.70 1.57 -11.70
CA SER A 215 -4.69 0.52 -11.57
C SER A 215 -3.46 1.02 -10.80
N GLU A 216 -2.94 2.20 -11.13
CA GLU A 216 -1.81 2.81 -10.39
C GLU A 216 -2.17 3.00 -8.91
N ARG A 217 -3.36 3.53 -8.63
CA ARG A 217 -3.85 3.70 -7.25
C ARG A 217 -3.96 2.36 -6.52
N LEU A 218 -4.36 1.30 -7.22
CA LEU A 218 -4.48 -0.04 -6.68
C LEU A 218 -3.10 -0.65 -6.37
N ASP A 219 -2.08 -0.34 -7.15
CA ASP A 219 -0.70 -0.75 -6.87
C ASP A 219 -0.08 0.04 -5.71
N ASP A 220 -0.38 1.33 -5.57
CA ASP A 220 -0.02 2.11 -4.38
C ASP A 220 -0.63 1.49 -3.11
N LEU A 221 -1.94 1.19 -3.14
CA LEU A 221 -2.67 0.56 -2.03
C LEU A 221 -2.11 -0.82 -1.68
N LYS A 222 -1.72 -1.63 -2.67
CA LYS A 222 -1.03 -2.91 -2.42
C LYS A 222 0.30 -2.69 -1.72
N SER A 223 1.10 -1.72 -2.16
CA SER A 223 2.39 -1.43 -1.54
C SER A 223 2.23 -0.98 -0.07
N GLU A 224 1.21 -0.16 0.22
CA GLU A 224 0.86 0.27 1.56
C GLU A 224 0.39 -0.91 2.44
N LEU A 225 -0.43 -1.81 1.89
CA LEU A 225 -0.84 -3.03 2.57
C LEU A 225 0.35 -3.97 2.85
N GLU A 226 1.30 -4.09 1.93
CA GLU A 226 2.52 -4.87 2.15
C GLU A 226 3.39 -4.27 3.26
N MET A 227 3.55 -2.95 3.29
CA MET A 227 4.26 -2.26 4.38
C MET A 227 3.57 -2.46 5.73
N LEU A 228 2.25 -2.26 5.80
CA LEU A 228 1.48 -2.48 7.03
C LEU A 228 1.52 -3.94 7.49
N ARG A 229 1.52 -4.90 6.56
CA ARG A 229 1.70 -6.33 6.89
C ARG A 229 3.09 -6.59 7.44
N ALA A 230 4.14 -6.03 6.84
CA ALA A 230 5.51 -6.16 7.34
C ALA A 230 5.67 -5.56 8.75
N GLU A 231 5.06 -4.39 9.00
CA GLU A 231 5.03 -3.78 10.32
C GLU A 231 4.27 -4.64 11.34
N ARG A 232 3.12 -5.22 10.96
CA ARG A 232 2.37 -6.13 11.84
C ARG A 232 3.17 -7.39 12.20
N VAL A 233 3.91 -7.94 11.25
CA VAL A 233 4.79 -9.10 11.49
C VAL A 233 5.90 -8.71 12.46
N SER A 234 6.58 -7.58 12.24
CA SER A 234 7.66 -7.13 13.14
C SER A 234 7.15 -6.82 14.55
N GLN A 235 5.98 -6.21 14.68
CA GLN A 235 5.30 -5.99 15.96
C GLN A 235 4.97 -7.32 16.66
N SER A 236 4.43 -8.30 15.92
CA SER A 236 4.12 -9.63 16.46
C SER A 236 5.37 -10.36 16.97
N GLU A 237 6.48 -10.27 16.24
CA GLU A 237 7.76 -10.85 16.67
C GLU A 237 8.32 -10.17 17.92
N ALA A 238 8.22 -8.84 18.02
CA ALA A 238 8.65 -8.09 19.20
C ALA A 238 7.82 -8.49 20.44
N THR A 239 6.50 -8.64 20.29
CA THR A 239 5.64 -9.10 21.39
C THR A 239 5.96 -10.53 21.81
N ALA A 240 6.22 -11.43 20.86
CA ALA A 240 6.58 -12.81 21.15
C ALA A 240 7.91 -12.91 21.93
N ARG A 241 8.90 -12.05 21.60
CA ARG A 241 10.17 -11.97 22.35
C ARG A 241 9.95 -11.49 23.78
N LEU A 242 9.17 -10.43 23.98
CA LEU A 242 8.84 -9.91 25.30
C LEU A 242 8.14 -10.98 26.17
N ASP A 243 7.19 -11.71 25.59
CA ASP A 243 6.49 -12.79 26.29
C ASP A 243 7.46 -13.91 26.74
N MET A 244 8.41 -14.29 25.89
CA MET A 244 9.44 -15.27 26.25
C MET A 244 10.32 -14.78 27.40
N ASP A 245 10.71 -13.51 27.39
CA ASP A 245 11.55 -12.93 28.46
C ASP A 245 10.78 -12.77 29.78
N LEU A 246 9.49 -12.40 29.73
CA LEU A 246 8.62 -12.38 30.91
C LEU A 246 8.41 -13.79 31.50
N GLN A 247 8.26 -14.81 30.66
CA GLN A 247 8.19 -16.20 31.12
C GLN A 247 9.49 -16.65 31.81
N ARG A 248 10.65 -16.27 31.26
CA ARG A 248 11.95 -16.53 31.90
C ARG A 248 12.08 -15.85 33.25
N LEU A 249 11.68 -14.57 33.34
CA LEU A 249 11.69 -13.82 34.59
C LEU A 249 10.79 -14.45 35.65
N ARG A 250 9.57 -14.86 35.28
CA ARG A 250 8.65 -15.58 36.19
C ARG A 250 9.27 -16.87 36.70
N LYS A 251 9.81 -17.70 35.80
CA LYS A 251 10.44 -18.97 36.17
C LYS A 251 11.62 -18.76 37.11
N SER A 252 12.46 -17.76 36.86
CA SER A 252 13.62 -17.46 37.70
C SER A 252 13.21 -16.93 39.08
N ASN A 253 12.16 -16.12 39.15
CA ASN A 253 11.56 -15.68 40.42
C ASN A 253 10.94 -16.84 41.21
N ASP A 254 10.26 -17.78 40.55
CA ASP A 254 9.72 -18.97 41.20
C ASP A 254 10.85 -19.84 41.79
N GLN A 255 11.95 -20.00 41.05
CA GLN A 255 13.15 -20.68 41.53
C GLN A 255 13.79 -19.97 42.74
N MET A 256 13.87 -18.64 42.71
CA MET A 256 14.39 -17.86 43.84
C MET A 256 13.49 -17.97 45.07
N ARG A 257 12.16 -17.99 44.90
CA ARG A 257 11.21 -18.22 46.00
C ARG A 257 11.35 -19.61 46.59
N GLN A 258 11.49 -20.63 45.74
CA GLN A 258 11.71 -22.00 46.18
C GLN A 258 13.02 -22.12 46.97
N ALA A 259 14.14 -21.59 46.44
CA ALA A 259 15.42 -21.62 47.14
C ALA A 259 15.39 -20.87 48.49
N ASN A 260 14.64 -19.77 48.58
CA ASN A 260 14.43 -19.06 49.84
C ASN A 260 13.59 -19.87 50.85
N ASN A 261 12.59 -20.62 50.39
CA ASN A 261 11.82 -21.51 51.25
C ASN A 261 12.68 -22.65 51.76
N ASP A 262 13.46 -23.29 50.89
CA ASP A 262 14.37 -24.38 51.26
C ASP A 262 15.42 -23.90 52.29
N LEU A 263 15.94 -22.68 52.12
CA LEU A 263 16.83 -22.04 53.10
C LEU A 263 16.15 -21.77 54.45
N ARG A 264 14.88 -21.36 54.44
CA ARG A 264 14.11 -21.16 55.68
C ARG A 264 13.88 -22.48 56.39
N GLU A 265 13.45 -23.52 55.70
CA GLU A 265 13.27 -24.86 56.26
C GLU A 265 14.57 -25.43 56.83
N ALA A 266 15.69 -25.28 56.09
CA ALA A 266 17.01 -25.71 56.54
C ALA A 266 17.48 -24.93 57.79
N ASN A 267 17.24 -23.62 57.84
CA ASN A 267 17.54 -22.79 59.01
C ASN A 267 16.65 -23.14 60.20
N GLU A 268 15.35 -23.39 60.00
CA GLU A 268 14.42 -23.84 61.05
C GLU A 268 14.82 -25.21 61.62
N ALA A 269 15.35 -26.10 60.78
CA ALA A 269 15.91 -27.38 61.20
C ALA A 269 17.32 -27.25 61.85
N ASN A 270 17.91 -26.04 61.91
CA ASN A 270 19.30 -25.78 62.29
C ASN A 270 20.33 -26.58 61.46
N VAL A 271 19.97 -26.98 60.24
CA VAL A 271 20.86 -27.65 59.29
C VAL A 271 21.38 -26.59 58.33
N GLY A 272 22.49 -25.94 58.68
CA GLY A 272 23.19 -25.05 57.77
C GLY A 272 23.87 -25.84 56.66
N ASP A 273 23.22 -26.00 55.50
CA ASP A 273 23.81 -26.63 54.32
C ASP A 273 24.46 -25.57 53.39
N PRO A 274 25.80 -25.56 53.24
CA PRO A 274 26.49 -24.66 52.32
C PRO A 274 26.03 -24.80 50.85
N ASN A 275 25.53 -25.96 50.43
CA ASN A 275 25.07 -26.17 49.06
C ASN A 275 23.75 -25.45 48.78
N LEU A 276 22.84 -25.38 49.76
CA LEU A 276 21.58 -24.62 49.63
C LEU A 276 21.85 -23.12 49.53
N ILE A 277 22.84 -22.61 50.27
CA ILE A 277 23.27 -21.21 50.17
C ILE A 277 23.82 -20.92 48.77
N ASN A 278 24.70 -21.78 48.26
CA ASN A 278 25.24 -21.63 46.91
C ASN A 278 24.13 -21.70 45.84
N GLN A 279 23.14 -22.59 45.99
CA GLN A 279 21.99 -22.69 45.10
C GLN A 279 21.12 -21.43 45.13
N ALA A 280 20.85 -20.87 46.31
CA ALA A 280 20.10 -19.64 46.46
C ALA A 280 20.84 -18.44 45.85
N MET A 281 22.15 -18.32 46.06
CA MET A 281 22.96 -17.27 45.43
C MET A 281 22.97 -17.39 43.91
N LEU A 282 23.01 -18.61 43.36
CA LEU A 282 22.90 -18.83 41.91
C LEU A 282 21.52 -18.45 41.39
N ALA A 283 20.45 -18.82 42.08
CA ALA A 283 19.08 -18.45 41.72
C ALA A 283 18.87 -16.93 41.76
N GLU A 284 19.45 -16.22 42.73
CA GLU A 284 19.42 -14.76 42.82
C GLU A 284 20.18 -14.10 41.66
N LEU A 285 21.37 -14.61 41.32
CA LEU A 285 22.13 -14.12 40.16
C LEU A 285 21.38 -14.35 38.84
N GLU A 286 20.72 -15.50 38.69
CA GLU A 286 19.87 -15.78 37.52
C GLU A 286 18.66 -14.85 37.47
N ALA A 287 18.00 -14.59 38.60
CA ALA A 287 16.85 -13.69 38.68
C ALA A 287 17.25 -12.25 38.33
N LEU A 288 18.37 -11.76 38.84
CA LEU A 288 18.91 -10.44 38.51
C LEU A 288 19.31 -10.32 37.03
N ARG A 289 19.88 -11.37 36.44
CA ARG A 289 20.20 -11.40 35.01
C ARG A 289 18.95 -11.41 34.16
N ALA A 290 17.94 -12.19 34.53
CA ALA A 290 16.66 -12.23 33.84
C ALA A 290 15.95 -10.87 33.90
N ALA A 291 15.90 -10.23 35.09
CA ALA A 291 15.31 -8.91 35.27
C ALA A 291 15.99 -7.86 34.38
N ARG A 292 17.33 -7.79 34.40
CA ARG A 292 18.08 -6.86 33.54
C ARG A 292 17.87 -7.11 32.05
N ALA A 293 17.74 -8.37 31.65
CA ALA A 293 17.47 -8.72 30.25
C ALA A 293 16.07 -8.24 29.82
N THR A 294 15.06 -8.42 30.67
CA THR A 294 13.72 -7.89 30.44
C THR A 294 13.71 -6.36 30.37
N ASP A 295 14.34 -5.68 31.33
CA ASP A 295 14.45 -4.21 31.34
C ASP A 295 15.13 -3.67 30.06
N ALA A 296 16.21 -4.32 29.62
CA ALA A 296 16.90 -3.95 28.39
C ALA A 296 16.02 -4.17 27.14
N ALA A 297 15.29 -5.30 27.09
CA ALA A 297 14.37 -5.58 25.99
C ALA A 297 13.21 -4.58 25.93
N GLU A 298 12.65 -4.20 27.08
CA GLU A 298 11.62 -3.16 27.19
C GLU A 298 12.15 -1.80 26.73
N ALA A 299 13.34 -1.40 27.20
CA ALA A 299 13.97 -0.15 26.78
C ALA A 299 14.22 -0.11 25.27
N HIS A 300 14.72 -1.20 24.68
CA HIS A 300 14.91 -1.30 23.23
C HIS A 300 13.58 -1.25 22.46
N ALA A 301 12.53 -1.90 22.96
CA ALA A 301 11.21 -1.85 22.35
C ALA A 301 10.58 -0.44 22.39
N VAL A 302 10.80 0.30 23.47
CA VAL A 302 10.36 1.70 23.60
C VAL A 302 11.17 2.59 22.65
N LEU A 303 12.49 2.45 22.62
CA LEU A 303 13.35 3.22 21.70
C LEU A 303 12.97 2.99 20.24
N ALA A 304 12.76 1.74 19.83
CA ALA A 304 12.34 1.41 18.47
C ALA A 304 11.00 2.05 18.07
N LYS A 305 10.10 2.31 19.03
CA LYS A 305 8.84 3.03 18.78
C LYS A 305 9.00 4.55 18.78
N LEU A 306 9.91 5.09 19.58
CA LEU A 306 10.13 6.53 19.69
C LEU A 306 11.00 7.09 18.56
N GLU A 307 11.96 6.30 18.05
CA GLU A 307 12.86 6.70 16.97
C GLU A 307 12.15 7.20 15.69
N PRO A 308 11.13 6.52 15.13
CA PRO A 308 10.40 7.04 13.99
C PRO A 308 9.56 8.28 14.32
N LEU A 309 9.02 8.41 15.54
CA LEU A 309 8.25 9.57 15.97
C LEU A 309 9.15 10.82 16.13
N LEU A 310 10.37 10.62 16.62
CA LEU A 310 11.39 11.67 16.70
C LEU A 310 11.89 12.09 15.32
N ALA A 311 12.08 11.14 14.40
CA ALA A 311 12.44 11.44 13.02
C ALA A 311 11.36 12.27 12.31
N GLN A 312 10.07 11.93 12.50
CA GLN A 312 8.94 12.69 11.97
C GLN A 312 8.83 14.09 12.59
N ALA A 313 9.10 14.24 13.90
CA ALA A 313 9.09 15.54 14.56
C ALA A 313 10.21 16.47 14.05
N ASN A 314 11.42 15.94 13.83
CA ASN A 314 12.53 16.71 13.26
C ASN A 314 12.30 17.10 11.79
N LEU A 315 11.59 16.29 11.02
CA LEU A 315 11.20 16.62 9.63
C LEU A 315 10.17 17.77 9.60
N ALA A 316 9.22 17.77 10.53
CA ALA A 316 8.20 18.82 10.63
C ALA A 316 8.77 20.18 11.08
N GLU A 317 9.82 20.22 11.90
CA GLU A 317 10.50 21.48 12.28
C GLU A 317 11.41 22.04 11.16
N GLY A 318 11.84 21.21 10.19
CA GLY A 318 12.74 21.62 9.12
C GLY A 318 12.07 22.15 7.84
N GLU A 319 10.74 22.07 7.72
CA GLU A 319 9.99 22.57 6.56
C GLU A 319 9.47 24.01 6.73
N ASP A 320 9.66 24.60 7.92
CA ASP A 320 9.24 25.97 8.26
C ASP A 320 10.37 27.03 8.18
N GLU A 321 11.58 26.68 7.71
CA GLU A 321 12.70 27.61 7.40
C GLU A 321 12.94 27.78 5.89
#